data_AF-A0A6J2KQB6-F1
#
_entry.id   AF-A0A6J2KQB6-F1
#
_cell.length_a   1.000
_cell.length_b   1.000
_cell.length_c   1.000
_cell.angle_alpha   90.00
_cell.angle_beta   90.00
_cell.angle_gamma   90.00
#
_symmetry.space_group_name_H-M   'P 1'
#
loop_
_entity.id
_entity.type
_entity.pdbx_description
1 polymer ?
#
loop_
_entity_poly.entity_id
_entity_poly.type
_entity_poly.pdbx_seq_one_letter_code
_entity_poly.pdbx_strand_id
1 'polypeptide(L)'
;MACVELERFIVVSVYRPPNSLYDSFENILEHVLLKLSVSNKHIFICGDFNINLLENTNATIRFRTLLKSYNLSNLFSEPTRKTSTSATCIDNIFTNMLIVQETYSLFLLILDVWRSLEVKFWQELRMFVIVKILMFTTWIYLIALMMNLVPSLLLKL
;
A
#
# COMPACT_ATOMS: atom_id res chain seq x y z
N MET A 1 5.29 -0.55 11.29
CA MET A 1 5.22 0.48 10.24
C MET A 1 6.61 1.03 10.02
N ALA A 2 6.96 1.43 8.81
CA ALA A 2 8.19 2.14 8.47
C ALA A 2 7.84 3.40 7.69
N CYS A 3 8.64 4.45 7.80
CA CYS A 3 8.40 5.72 7.11
C CYS A 3 9.69 6.22 6.50
N VAL A 4 9.63 6.67 5.24
CA VAL A 4 10.71 7.39 4.56
C VAL A 4 10.15 8.72 4.07
N GLU A 5 10.82 9.79 4.46
CA GLU A 5 10.49 11.14 4.03
C GLU A 5 11.52 11.59 2.98
N LEU A 6 11.01 12.02 1.84
CA LEU A 6 11.74 12.61 0.72
C LEU A 6 11.38 14.11 0.62
N GLU A 7 12.01 14.83 -0.30
CA GLU A 7 11.79 16.28 -0.45
C GLU A 7 10.32 16.65 -0.68
N ARG A 8 9.63 15.96 -1.60
CA ARG A 8 8.24 16.24 -1.97
C ARG A 8 7.23 15.18 -1.50
N PHE A 9 7.73 14.12 -0.89
CA PHE A 9 6.95 12.89 -0.69
C PHE A 9 7.20 12.25 0.66
N ILE A 10 6.19 11.57 1.17
CA ILE A 10 6.30 10.70 2.34
C ILE A 10 5.76 9.32 1.95
N VAL A 11 6.57 8.29 2.17
CA VAL A 11 6.17 6.90 1.92
C VAL A 11 6.13 6.17 3.25
N VAL A 12 4.96 5.67 3.61
CA VAL A 12 4.71 4.90 4.81
C VAL A 12 4.39 3.46 4.43
N SER A 13 5.16 2.53 4.95
CA SER A 13 4.90 1.12 4.84
C SER A 13 4.18 0.59 6.08
N VAL A 14 3.07 -0.09 5.87
CA VAL A 14 2.19 -0.61 6.92
C VAL A 14 2.06 -2.12 6.81
N TYR A 15 2.17 -2.78 7.97
CA TYR A 15 1.82 -4.18 8.12
C TYR A 15 0.87 -4.33 9.28
N ARG A 16 -0.31 -4.91 9.03
CA ARG A 16 -1.23 -5.33 10.07
C ARG A 16 -1.29 -6.87 10.09
N PRO A 17 -0.91 -7.54 11.20
CA PRO A 17 -1.08 -8.98 11.32
C PRO A 17 -2.55 -9.40 11.19
N PRO A 18 -2.86 -10.53 10.51
CA PRO A 18 -4.25 -10.91 10.18
C PRO A 18 -5.15 -11.05 11.40
N ASN A 19 -4.61 -11.59 12.50
CA ASN A 19 -5.36 -11.88 13.74
C ASN A 19 -5.25 -10.77 14.80
N SER A 20 -4.68 -9.60 14.44
CA SER A 20 -4.59 -8.48 15.37
C SER A 20 -5.92 -7.74 15.51
N LEU A 21 -6.17 -7.16 16.69
CA LEU A 21 -7.36 -6.36 16.93
C LEU A 21 -7.37 -5.13 16.02
N TYR A 22 -8.48 -4.94 15.30
CA TYR A 22 -8.63 -3.82 14.37
C TYR A 22 -8.57 -2.46 15.08
N ASP A 23 -9.20 -2.32 16.24
CA ASP A 23 -9.24 -1.05 16.98
C ASP A 23 -7.84 -0.55 17.39
N SER A 24 -6.96 -1.46 17.84
CA SER A 24 -5.58 -1.10 18.16
C SER A 24 -4.81 -0.64 16.92
N PHE A 25 -5.03 -1.29 15.79
CA PHE A 25 -4.43 -0.89 14.52
C PHE A 25 -4.96 0.48 14.05
N GLU A 26 -6.27 0.68 14.12
CA GLU A 26 -6.92 1.93 13.70
C GLU A 26 -6.40 3.13 14.49
N ASN A 27 -6.33 3.03 15.81
CA ASN A 27 -5.82 4.10 16.67
C ASN A 27 -4.35 4.47 16.33
N ILE A 28 -3.51 3.48 16.06
CA ILE A 28 -2.11 3.71 15.67
C ILE A 28 -2.06 4.40 14.30
N LEU A 29 -2.85 3.90 13.34
CA LEU A 29 -2.89 4.46 11.99
C LEU A 29 -3.40 5.90 12.00
N GLU A 30 -4.48 6.20 12.73
CA GLU A 30 -5.02 7.56 12.86
C GLU A 30 -3.97 8.52 13.45
N HIS A 31 -3.23 8.12 14.48
CA HIS A 31 -2.16 8.95 15.03
C HIS A 31 -1.04 9.23 14.00
N VAL A 32 -0.72 8.27 13.14
CA VAL A 32 0.20 8.48 12.03
C VAL A 32 -0.40 9.44 11.01
N LEU A 33 -1.65 9.25 10.61
CA LEU A 33 -2.35 10.09 9.65
C LEU A 33 -2.44 11.56 10.12
N LEU A 34 -2.70 11.81 11.40
CA LEU A 34 -2.68 13.15 11.99
C LEU A 34 -1.31 13.84 11.88
N LYS A 35 -0.22 13.09 12.01
CA LYS A 35 1.13 13.64 11.80
C LYS A 35 1.43 13.92 10.34
N LEU A 36 0.92 13.09 9.45
CA LEU A 36 1.10 13.27 8.01
C LEU A 36 0.24 14.40 7.45
N SER A 37 -0.94 14.65 8.03
CA SER A 37 -1.91 15.62 7.51
C SER A 37 -1.44 17.08 7.58
N VAL A 38 -0.47 17.38 8.45
CA VAL A 38 0.15 18.71 8.54
C VAL A 38 1.31 18.89 7.55
N SER A 39 1.69 17.83 6.83
CA SER A 39 2.72 17.89 5.81
C SER A 39 2.15 18.46 4.50
N ASN A 40 2.90 19.34 3.84
CA ASN A 40 2.58 19.82 2.49
C ASN A 40 3.15 18.88 1.39
N LYS A 41 3.34 17.59 1.72
CA LYS A 41 3.93 16.59 0.83
C LYS A 41 2.87 15.63 0.33
N HIS A 42 3.16 15.00 -0.81
CA HIS A 42 2.37 13.90 -1.32
C HIS A 42 2.65 12.63 -0.50
N ILE A 43 1.60 11.94 -0.10
CA ILE A 43 1.67 10.82 0.83
C ILE A 43 1.35 9.54 0.06
N PHE A 44 2.13 8.50 0.34
CA PHE A 44 1.88 7.13 -0.06
C PHE A 44 1.86 6.24 1.16
N ILE A 45 0.76 5.54 1.41
CA ILE A 45 0.66 4.52 2.45
C ILE A 45 0.47 3.18 1.77
N CYS A 46 1.47 2.31 1.84
CA CYS A 46 1.47 1.03 1.16
C CYS A 46 1.65 -0.14 2.13
N GLY A 47 1.09 -1.30 1.80
CA GLY A 47 1.46 -2.54 2.47
C GLY A 47 0.34 -3.56 2.59
N ASP A 48 0.58 -4.54 3.47
CA ASP A 48 -0.29 -5.70 3.72
C ASP A 48 -1.14 -5.44 4.96
N PHE A 49 -2.40 -5.07 4.72
CA PHE A 49 -3.34 -4.67 5.76
C PHE A 49 -4.12 -5.86 6.33
N ASN A 50 -4.11 -7.00 5.64
CA ASN A 50 -4.96 -8.16 5.97
C ASN A 50 -6.43 -7.73 6.26
N ILE A 51 -6.95 -6.77 5.48
CA ILE A 51 -8.33 -6.27 5.50
C ILE A 51 -8.84 -6.33 4.07
N ASN A 52 -9.81 -7.20 3.78
CA ASN A 52 -10.25 -7.41 2.40
C ASN A 52 -11.08 -6.21 1.92
N LEU A 53 -10.49 -5.42 1.02
CA LEU A 53 -11.09 -4.26 0.38
C LEU A 53 -12.10 -4.62 -0.71
N LEU A 54 -12.41 -5.89 -0.95
CA LEU A 54 -13.53 -6.31 -1.80
C LEU A 54 -14.79 -6.63 -0.98
N GLU A 55 -14.68 -6.70 0.34
CA GLU A 55 -15.80 -6.96 1.24
C GLU A 55 -16.30 -5.69 1.91
N ASN A 56 -17.51 -5.75 2.48
CA ASN A 56 -18.13 -4.65 3.23
C ASN A 56 -18.32 -5.03 4.70
N THR A 57 -17.26 -5.52 5.33
CA THR A 57 -17.25 -5.73 6.78
C THR A 57 -17.15 -4.40 7.53
N ASN A 58 -17.50 -4.38 8.82
CA ASN A 58 -17.36 -3.19 9.66
C ASN A 58 -15.91 -2.66 9.67
N ALA A 59 -14.92 -3.56 9.76
CA ALA A 59 -13.50 -3.19 9.73
C ALA A 59 -13.10 -2.59 8.38
N THR A 60 -13.55 -3.17 7.26
CA THR A 60 -13.26 -2.64 5.93
C THR A 60 -13.87 -1.25 5.73
N ILE A 61 -15.13 -1.06 6.17
CA ILE A 61 -15.82 0.24 6.05
C ILE A 61 -15.09 1.29 6.87
N ARG A 62 -14.79 1.01 8.14
CA ARG A 62 -14.03 1.92 9.03
C ARG A 62 -12.67 2.27 8.43
N PHE A 63 -11.94 1.28 7.92
CA PHE A 63 -10.61 1.48 7.34
C PHE A 63 -10.65 2.39 6.11
N ARG A 64 -11.61 2.16 5.19
CA ARG A 64 -11.81 3.04 4.02
C ARG A 64 -12.22 4.45 4.45
N THR A 65 -13.11 4.57 5.43
CA THR A 65 -13.59 5.88 5.92
C THR A 65 -12.46 6.67 6.55
N LEU A 66 -11.63 6.03 7.38
CA LEU A 66 -10.46 6.65 7.99
C LEU A 66 -9.50 7.17 6.91
N LEU A 67 -9.09 6.35 5.94
CA LEU A 67 -8.15 6.81 4.92
C LEU A 67 -8.75 7.93 4.04
N LYS A 68 -10.03 7.83 3.71
CA LYS A 68 -10.75 8.88 2.96
C LYS A 68 -10.84 10.19 3.72
N SER A 69 -10.96 10.20 5.05
CA SER A 69 -10.99 11.45 5.83
C SER A 69 -9.68 12.23 5.77
N TYR A 70 -8.59 11.59 5.34
CA TYR A 70 -7.28 12.21 5.08
C TYR A 70 -6.99 12.40 3.58
N ASN A 71 -8.02 12.38 2.74
CA ASN A 71 -7.93 12.48 1.27
C ASN A 71 -7.05 11.38 0.64
N LEU A 72 -6.94 10.21 1.26
CA LEU A 72 -6.18 9.10 0.72
C LEU A 72 -7.11 8.10 0.02
N SER A 73 -6.95 7.95 -1.30
CA SER A 73 -7.68 6.97 -2.09
C SER A 73 -6.85 5.71 -2.34
N ASN A 74 -7.50 4.54 -2.34
CA ASN A 74 -6.85 3.28 -2.73
C ASN A 74 -6.50 3.31 -4.22
N LEU A 75 -5.33 2.75 -4.54
CA LEU A 75 -4.88 2.61 -5.91
C LEU A 75 -5.56 1.41 -6.56
N PHE A 76 -5.51 0.25 -5.91
CA PHE A 76 -6.06 -0.99 -6.48
C PHE A 76 -7.50 -1.20 -6.01
N SER A 77 -8.38 -1.54 -6.94
CA SER A 77 -9.77 -1.96 -6.66
C SER A 77 -10.03 -3.41 -7.08
N GLU A 78 -8.99 -4.12 -7.49
CA GLU A 78 -9.00 -5.50 -7.94
C GLU A 78 -8.21 -6.40 -6.98
N PRO A 79 -8.36 -7.75 -7.06
CA PRO A 79 -7.68 -8.64 -6.14
C PRO A 79 -6.15 -8.57 -6.28
N THR A 80 -5.48 -8.24 -5.17
CA THR A 80 -4.01 -8.22 -5.08
C THR A 80 -3.41 -9.55 -4.64
N ARG A 81 -4.22 -10.41 -4.01
CA ARG A 81 -3.83 -11.76 -3.57
C ARG A 81 -4.82 -12.79 -4.08
N LYS A 82 -4.35 -13.66 -4.96
CA LYS A 82 -5.14 -14.73 -5.59
C LYS A 82 -4.58 -16.08 -5.18
N THR A 83 -5.44 -16.96 -4.69
CA THR A 83 -5.15 -18.38 -4.45
C THR A 83 -5.98 -19.22 -5.43
N SER A 84 -5.82 -20.55 -5.39
CA SER A 84 -6.66 -21.45 -6.19
C SER A 84 -8.16 -21.35 -5.86
N THR A 85 -8.51 -20.85 -4.68
CA THR A 85 -9.88 -20.87 -4.14
C THR A 85 -10.41 -19.49 -3.76
N SER A 86 -9.58 -18.45 -3.74
CA SER A 86 -9.97 -17.12 -3.28
C SER A 86 -9.25 -16.00 -4.03
N ALA A 87 -9.88 -14.83 -4.09
CA ALA A 87 -9.28 -13.61 -4.62
C ALA A 87 -9.63 -12.46 -3.66
N THR A 88 -8.60 -11.88 -3.04
CA THR A 88 -8.75 -10.85 -2.01
C THR A 88 -7.92 -9.62 -2.36
N CYS A 89 -8.37 -8.43 -1.94
CA CYS A 89 -7.63 -7.18 -2.08
C CYS A 89 -7.20 -6.73 -0.69
N ILE A 90 -6.03 -7.19 -0.26
CA ILE A 90 -5.51 -7.01 1.11
C ILE A 90 -4.16 -6.32 1.14
N ASP A 91 -3.56 -6.14 -0.02
CA ASP A 91 -2.41 -5.27 -0.26
C ASP A 91 -2.92 -4.04 -1.00
N ASN A 92 -2.49 -2.84 -0.61
CA ASN A 92 -2.86 -1.65 -1.37
C ASN A 92 -1.83 -0.53 -1.22
N ILE A 93 -1.97 0.49 -2.06
CA ILE A 93 -1.32 1.78 -1.94
C ILE A 93 -2.43 2.84 -1.81
N PHE A 94 -2.34 3.67 -0.79
CA PHE A 94 -3.23 4.80 -0.59
C PHE A 94 -2.47 6.09 -0.77
N THR A 95 -3.03 7.03 -1.53
CA THR A 95 -2.35 8.29 -1.81
C THR A 95 -3.32 9.46 -1.92
N ASN A 96 -2.82 10.67 -1.62
CA ASN A 96 -3.52 11.93 -1.83
C ASN A 96 -3.22 12.54 -3.20
N MET A 97 -2.56 11.80 -4.08
CA MET A 97 -2.32 12.21 -5.46
C MET A 97 -3.33 11.59 -6.41
N LEU A 98 -3.63 12.35 -7.46
CA LEU A 98 -4.28 11.82 -8.65
C LEU A 98 -3.26 11.01 -9.44
N ILE A 99 -3.50 9.71 -9.56
CA ILE A 99 -2.64 8.82 -10.35
C ILE A 99 -3.21 8.74 -11.76
N VAL A 100 -2.41 9.12 -12.76
CA VAL A 100 -2.79 8.99 -14.18
C VAL A 100 -2.74 7.53 -14.62
N GLN A 101 -3.43 7.22 -15.73
CA GLN A 101 -3.63 5.85 -16.21
C GLN A 101 -2.31 5.11 -16.50
N GLU A 102 -1.31 5.80 -17.03
CA GLU A 102 -0.01 5.23 -17.37
C GLU A 102 0.77 4.82 -16.11
N THR A 103 0.76 5.67 -15.08
CA THR A 103 1.36 5.37 -13.77
C THR A 103 0.63 4.20 -13.11
N TYR A 104 -0.71 4.20 -13.16
CA TYR A 104 -1.50 3.07 -12.65
C TYR A 104 -1.14 1.75 -13.35
N SER A 105 -1.01 1.77 -14.67
CA SER A 105 -0.64 0.60 -15.47
C SER A 105 0.76 0.09 -15.13
N LEU A 106 1.71 1.00 -14.85
CA LEU A 106 3.04 0.63 -14.38
C LEU A 106 2.99 -0.02 -12.99
N PHE A 107 2.19 0.52 -12.07
CA PHE A 107 1.99 -0.10 -10.74
C PHE A 107 1.38 -1.50 -10.85
N LEU A 108 0.44 -1.73 -11.77
CA LEU A 108 -0.12 -3.06 -12.01
C LEU A 108 0.92 -4.04 -12.55
N LEU A 109 1.72 -3.62 -13.54
CA LEU A 109 2.80 -4.44 -14.09
C LEU A 109 3.80 -4.85 -13.00
N ILE A 110 4.19 -3.89 -12.16
CA ILE A 110 5.07 -4.13 -11.01
C ILE A 110 4.44 -5.14 -10.04
N LEU A 111 3.15 -4.98 -9.75
CA LEU A 111 2.41 -5.88 -8.88
C LEU A 111 2.32 -7.31 -9.47
N ASP A 112 2.18 -7.46 -10.79
CA ASP A 112 2.19 -8.76 -11.48
C ASP A 112 3.57 -9.43 -11.42
N VAL A 113 4.64 -8.67 -11.70
CA VAL A 113 6.02 -9.18 -11.60
C VAL A 113 6.31 -9.61 -10.16
N TRP A 114 5.92 -8.81 -9.18
CA TRP A 114 6.07 -9.13 -7.76
C TRP A 114 5.35 -10.43 -7.40
N ARG A 115 4.07 -10.58 -7.78
CA ARG A 115 3.29 -11.80 -7.54
C ARG A 115 4.01 -13.05 -8.06
N SER A 116 4.63 -12.96 -9.23
CA SER A 116 5.41 -14.06 -9.81
C SER A 116 6.66 -14.40 -8.99
N LEU A 117 7.36 -13.38 -8.47
CA LEU A 117 8.56 -13.57 -7.65
C LEU A 117 8.22 -14.10 -6.25
N GLU A 118 7.20 -13.55 -5.62
CA GLU A 118 6.78 -13.96 -4.27
C GLU A 118 6.47 -15.46 -4.23
N VAL A 119 5.71 -15.99 -5.20
CA VAL A 119 5.41 -17.42 -5.30
C VAL A 119 6.68 -18.28 -5.39
N LYS A 120 7.68 -17.86 -6.17
CA LYS A 120 8.96 -18.57 -6.31
C LYS A 120 9.74 -18.57 -4.98
N PHE A 121 9.83 -17.41 -4.34
CA PHE A 121 10.52 -17.27 -3.04
C PHE A 121 9.86 -18.12 -1.94
N TRP A 122 8.52 -18.21 -1.92
CA TRP A 122 7.79 -19.08 -0.98
C TRP A 122 8.14 -20.56 -1.15
N GLN A 123 8.23 -21.03 -2.39
CA GLN A 123 8.54 -22.42 -2.69
C GLN A 123 9.96 -22.79 -2.25
N GLU A 124 10.91 -21.87 -2.38
CA GLU A 124 12.33 -22.15 -2.16
C GLU A 124 12.79 -21.92 -0.71
N LEU A 125 12.32 -20.87 -0.03
CA LEU A 125 12.99 -20.39 1.20
C LEU A 125 12.15 -20.50 2.48
N ARG A 126 10.82 -20.69 2.40
CA ARG A 126 9.91 -20.76 3.58
C ARG A 126 10.07 -19.63 4.63
N MET A 127 10.67 -18.50 4.28
CA MET A 127 10.97 -17.42 5.24
C MET A 127 9.90 -16.32 5.22
N PHE A 128 8.85 -16.47 6.03
CA PHE A 128 7.71 -15.54 6.06
C PHE A 128 8.09 -14.08 6.37
N VAL A 129 9.04 -13.87 7.27
CA VAL A 129 9.39 -12.52 7.76
C VAL A 129 10.26 -11.76 6.75
N ILE A 130 11.23 -12.45 6.14
CA ILE A 130 12.17 -11.83 5.20
C ILE A 130 11.48 -11.44 3.90
N VAL A 131 10.54 -12.26 3.40
CA VAL A 131 9.75 -11.93 2.21
C VAL A 131 8.92 -10.66 2.44
N LYS A 132 8.32 -10.49 3.62
CA LYS A 132 7.57 -9.26 3.94
C LYS A 132 8.48 -8.04 4.06
N ILE A 133 9.66 -8.17 4.69
CA ILE A 133 10.64 -7.08 4.75
C ILE A 133 11.12 -6.68 3.35
N LEU A 134 11.45 -7.65 2.50
CA LEU A 134 11.80 -7.41 1.10
C LEU A 134 10.69 -6.68 0.37
N MET A 135 9.44 -7.12 0.54
CA MET A 135 8.25 -6.47 -0.02
C MET A 135 8.15 -5.00 0.43
N PHE A 136 8.36 -4.71 1.72
CA PHE A 136 8.33 -3.33 2.23
C PHE A 136 9.42 -2.47 1.62
N THR A 137 10.64 -2.99 1.50
CA THR A 137 11.76 -2.24 0.89
C THR A 137 11.60 -2.06 -0.62
N THR A 138 11.03 -3.04 -1.32
CA THR A 138 10.77 -2.92 -2.77
C THR A 138 9.66 -1.93 -3.05
N TRP A 139 8.55 -1.93 -2.30
CA TRP A 139 7.51 -0.91 -2.48
C TRP A 139 8.03 0.50 -2.27
N ILE A 140 8.79 0.74 -1.19
CA ILE A 140 9.39 2.05 -0.93
C ILE A 140 10.36 2.44 -2.07
N TYR A 141 11.22 1.51 -2.50
CA TYR A 141 12.19 1.78 -3.57
C TYR A 141 11.51 2.02 -4.91
N LEU A 142 10.50 1.24 -5.27
CA LEU A 142 9.77 1.37 -6.53
C LEU A 142 8.96 2.66 -6.60
N ILE A 143 8.28 3.01 -5.51
CA ILE A 143 7.59 4.29 -5.37
C ILE A 143 8.61 5.44 -5.54
N ALA A 144 9.70 5.43 -4.78
CA ALA A 144 10.76 6.43 -4.88
C ALA A 144 11.39 6.50 -6.30
N LEU A 145 11.63 5.37 -6.94
CA LEU A 145 12.19 5.27 -8.29
C LEU A 145 11.22 5.83 -9.33
N MET A 146 9.94 5.45 -9.28
CA MET A 146 8.90 6.00 -10.17
C MET A 146 8.78 7.51 -10.04
N MET A 147 8.93 8.01 -8.82
CA MET A 147 8.82 9.44 -8.51
C MET A 147 10.06 10.24 -8.92
N ASN A 148 11.23 9.60 -8.98
CA ASN A 148 12.46 10.21 -9.49
C ASN A 148 12.61 10.11 -11.01
N LEU A 149 12.23 8.98 -11.62
CA LEU A 149 12.38 8.75 -13.06
C LEU A 149 11.29 9.43 -13.88
N VAL A 150 10.13 9.70 -13.28
CA VAL A 150 8.96 10.14 -14.05
C VAL A 150 8.15 11.27 -13.37
N PRO A 151 8.76 12.44 -13.07
CA PRO A 151 8.03 13.57 -12.49
C PRO A 151 6.85 14.06 -13.37
N SER A 152 6.98 13.93 -14.69
CA SER A 152 6.00 14.40 -15.68
C SER A 152 4.77 13.51 -15.86
N LEU A 153 4.80 12.24 -15.42
CA LEU A 153 3.62 11.37 -15.45
C LEU A 153 2.81 11.43 -14.15
N LEU A 154 3.41 11.79 -13.02
CA LEU A 154 2.69 11.95 -11.75
C LEU A 154 2.00 13.33 -11.62
N LEU A 155 2.37 14.30 -12.45
CA LEU A 155 1.77 15.63 -12.46
C LEU A 155 1.10 15.92 -13.81
N LYS A 156 -0.22 15.78 -13.84
CA LYS A 156 -1.05 16.76 -14.55
C LYS A 156 -1.76 17.56 -13.47
N LEU A 157 -1.28 18.80 -13.26
CA LEU A 157 -2.03 19.82 -12.54
C LEU A 157 -3.35 20.11 -13.26
#